data_AF-W7BEF7-F1
#
_entry.id   AF-W7BEF7-F1
#
_cell.length_a   1.000
_cell.length_b   1.000
_cell.length_c   1.000
_cell.angle_alpha   90.00
_cell.angle_beta   90.00
_cell.angle_gamma   90.00
#
_symmetry.space_group_name_H-M   'P 1'
#
loop_
_entity.id
_entity.type
_entity.pdbx_description
1 polymer ?
#
loop_
_entity_poly.entity_id
_entity_poly.type
_entity_poly.pdbx_seq_one_letter_code
_entity_poly.pdbx_strand_id
1 'polypeptide(L)'
;MNGILEKDKERQLLVIKLLLSDHKIWDRQEICKLVNCSKKTLARDLKNLEHSLPPNWSLINTIEGISLEKPFDENFIHLFSAFFSETYLFRLCYDIYDEKKLSLAAWCQENFVSQATIYRKLTPVHRYLKSIHLQLENKPLDLIGKESQIRFLFYDLFFNAYPAHDIFFIDITWEIIDRFIENIMRKLDLYFSPAAKIQYAAWIGLSLTRIKRGYPIDIRDTRTTKTWLIFNENNDLAPVSKTLAMSYKSIFPKQNLFSCCPVCSFVPSPIPQKHPNKNELKSVKKQPLSRSDSSTLFSMPYQKKSVGMKPIYLSV
;
A
#
# COMPACT_ATOMS: atom_id res chain seq x y z
N MET A 1 2.23 -8.22 -1.16
CA MET A 1 1.63 -8.11 -2.51
C MET A 1 1.76 -9.37 -3.38
N ASN A 2 2.60 -10.37 -3.05
CA ASN A 2 2.71 -11.59 -3.86
C ASN A 2 1.33 -12.26 -4.05
N GLY A 3 0.90 -12.43 -5.32
CA GLY A 3 -0.40 -13.01 -5.67
C GLY A 3 -1.58 -12.04 -5.76
N ILE A 4 -1.35 -10.72 -5.73
CA ILE A 4 -2.36 -9.71 -6.11
C ILE A 4 -2.51 -9.66 -7.64
N LEU A 5 -1.39 -9.51 -8.36
CA LEU A 5 -1.34 -9.59 -9.82
C LEU A 5 -1.53 -11.03 -10.30
N GLU A 6 -2.19 -11.20 -11.44
CA GLU A 6 -2.20 -12.49 -12.12
C GLU A 6 -0.79 -12.85 -12.62
N LYS A 7 -0.35 -14.11 -12.48
CA LYS A 7 1.01 -14.57 -12.85
C LYS A 7 1.45 -14.18 -14.26
N ASP A 8 0.49 -14.04 -15.17
CA ASP A 8 0.62 -13.54 -16.53
C ASP A 8 1.08 -12.06 -16.55
N LYS A 9 0.35 -11.16 -15.89
CA LYS A 9 0.69 -9.74 -15.75
C LYS A 9 1.93 -9.48 -14.89
N GLU A 10 2.06 -10.20 -13.77
CA GLU A 10 3.22 -10.12 -12.87
C GLU A 10 4.54 -10.36 -13.65
N ARG A 11 4.54 -11.37 -14.51
CA ARG A 11 5.67 -11.71 -15.39
C ARG A 11 5.89 -10.68 -16.50
N GLN A 12 4.82 -10.15 -17.10
CA GLN A 12 4.91 -9.10 -18.12
C GLN A 12 5.50 -7.80 -17.56
N LEU A 13 5.08 -7.39 -16.36
CA LEU A 13 5.69 -6.27 -15.63
C LEU A 13 7.16 -6.52 -15.26
N LEU A 14 7.54 -7.77 -14.97
CA LEU A 14 8.96 -8.14 -14.76
C LEU A 14 9.78 -8.05 -16.06
N VAL A 15 9.23 -8.43 -17.22
CA VAL A 15 9.88 -8.22 -18.53
C VAL A 15 10.10 -6.72 -18.75
N ILE A 16 9.07 -5.88 -18.57
CA ILE A 16 9.21 -4.43 -18.78
C ILE A 16 10.21 -3.80 -17.81
N LYS A 17 10.15 -4.13 -16.51
CA LYS A 17 11.14 -3.63 -15.53
C LYS A 17 12.58 -4.00 -15.90
N LEU A 18 12.80 -5.16 -16.52
CA LEU A 18 14.11 -5.60 -17.01
C LEU A 18 14.55 -4.83 -18.27
N LEU A 19 13.65 -4.68 -19.26
CA LEU A 19 13.95 -3.91 -20.48
C LEU A 19 14.18 -2.41 -20.21
N LEU A 20 13.61 -1.87 -19.12
CA LEU A 20 13.84 -0.49 -18.66
C LEU A 20 15.05 -0.33 -17.72
N SER A 21 15.62 -1.39 -17.14
CA SER A 21 16.69 -1.25 -16.12
C SER A 21 18.06 -0.94 -16.70
N ASP A 22 18.32 -1.41 -17.93
CA ASP A 22 19.51 -1.11 -18.71
C ASP A 22 19.09 -0.69 -20.12
N HIS A 23 19.61 0.43 -20.62
CA HIS A 23 19.44 0.87 -22.01
C HIS A 23 20.30 0.03 -22.98
N LYS A 24 20.07 -1.29 -23.00
CA LYS A 24 20.74 -2.26 -23.87
C LYS A 24 19.74 -3.09 -24.67
N ILE A 25 20.23 -3.73 -25.73
CA ILE A 25 19.54 -4.86 -26.36
C ILE A 25 19.76 -6.09 -25.46
N TRP A 26 18.67 -6.75 -25.08
CA TRP A 26 18.65 -7.93 -24.20
C TRP A 26 18.55 -9.23 -24.99
N ASP A 27 19.31 -10.26 -24.58
CA ASP A 27 19.15 -11.60 -25.14
C ASP A 27 17.89 -12.30 -24.59
N ARG A 28 17.27 -13.11 -25.44
CA ARG A 28 16.07 -13.90 -25.15
C ARG A 28 16.34 -15.00 -24.12
N GLN A 29 17.53 -15.63 -24.08
CA GLN A 29 17.85 -16.59 -23.01
C GLN A 29 18.16 -15.88 -21.68
N GLU A 30 18.81 -14.72 -21.71
CA GLU A 30 19.01 -13.85 -20.53
C GLU A 30 17.66 -13.49 -19.88
N ILE A 31 16.72 -12.91 -20.64
CA ILE A 31 15.36 -12.59 -20.16
C ILE A 31 14.65 -13.86 -19.66
N CYS A 32 14.68 -14.97 -20.41
CA CYS A 32 14.04 -16.22 -20.00
C CYS A 32 14.57 -16.76 -18.66
N LYS A 33 15.87 -16.61 -18.38
CA LYS A 33 16.48 -17.00 -17.10
C LYS A 33 16.04 -16.08 -15.97
N LEU A 34 16.18 -14.76 -16.15
CA LEU A 34 15.90 -13.76 -15.11
C LEU A 34 14.41 -13.67 -14.75
N VAL A 35 13.53 -13.83 -15.74
CA VAL A 35 12.06 -13.80 -15.58
C VAL A 35 11.48 -15.22 -15.35
N ASN A 36 12.33 -16.24 -15.31
CA ASN A 36 11.99 -17.65 -15.11
C ASN A 36 10.83 -18.14 -16.01
N CYS A 37 11.04 -18.08 -17.33
CA CYS A 37 10.02 -18.49 -18.31
C CYS A 37 10.64 -19.13 -19.57
N SER A 38 9.81 -19.78 -20.38
CA SER A 38 10.26 -20.39 -21.64
C SER A 38 10.30 -19.36 -22.78
N LYS A 39 11.12 -19.58 -23.82
CA LYS A 39 11.11 -18.75 -25.04
C LYS A 39 9.72 -18.63 -25.68
N LYS A 40 8.89 -19.70 -25.61
CA LYS A 40 7.50 -19.71 -26.08
C LYS A 40 6.55 -18.90 -25.19
N THR A 41 6.86 -18.79 -23.91
CA THR A 41 6.14 -17.92 -22.95
C THR A 41 6.50 -16.46 -23.23
N LEU A 42 7.80 -16.14 -23.28
CA LEU A 42 8.31 -14.80 -23.59
C LEU A 42 7.77 -14.27 -24.92
N ALA A 43 7.80 -15.07 -26.00
CA ALA A 43 7.26 -14.66 -27.30
C ALA A 43 5.76 -14.33 -27.28
N ARG A 44 4.96 -15.01 -26.43
CA ARG A 44 3.55 -14.67 -26.22
C ARG A 44 3.41 -13.38 -25.41
N ASP A 45 4.20 -13.24 -24.34
CA ASP A 45 4.14 -12.07 -23.47
C ASP A 45 4.56 -10.80 -24.20
N LEU A 46 5.58 -10.84 -25.07
CA LEU A 46 5.97 -9.71 -25.91
C LEU A 46 4.82 -9.24 -26.82
N LYS A 47 4.13 -10.17 -27.50
CA LYS A 47 2.96 -9.82 -28.33
C LYS A 47 1.78 -9.29 -27.49
N ASN A 48 1.58 -9.82 -26.29
CA ASN A 48 0.56 -9.27 -25.38
C ASN A 48 0.94 -7.85 -24.91
N LEU A 49 2.23 -7.62 -24.62
CA LEU A 49 2.77 -6.34 -24.20
C LEU A 49 2.62 -5.28 -25.29
N GLU A 50 2.95 -5.61 -26.54
CA GLU A 50 2.77 -4.78 -27.74
C GLU A 50 1.36 -4.17 -27.87
N HIS A 51 0.31 -4.89 -27.43
CA HIS A 51 -1.08 -4.41 -27.43
C HIS A 51 -1.52 -3.68 -26.14
N SER A 52 -0.64 -3.56 -25.14
CA SER A 52 -0.94 -3.00 -23.80
C SER A 52 0.03 -1.90 -23.34
N LEU A 53 1.06 -1.63 -24.13
CA LEU A 53 1.99 -0.52 -23.93
C LEU A 53 1.33 0.83 -24.29
N PRO A 54 1.77 1.95 -23.72
CA PRO A 54 1.31 3.27 -24.14
C PRO A 54 1.70 3.56 -25.60
N PRO A 55 0.93 4.37 -26.36
CA PRO A 55 1.16 4.56 -27.80
C PRO A 55 2.55 5.05 -28.22
N ASN A 56 3.28 5.69 -27.31
CA ASN A 56 4.62 6.25 -27.55
C ASN A 56 5.77 5.27 -27.20
N TRP A 57 5.47 4.06 -26.72
CA TRP A 57 6.48 3.07 -26.31
C TRP A 57 6.71 2.03 -27.39
N SER A 58 7.97 1.87 -27.83
CA SER A 58 8.34 0.96 -28.92
C SER A 58 9.02 -0.29 -28.37
N LEU A 59 8.34 -1.44 -28.48
CA LEU A 59 8.90 -2.75 -28.14
C LEU A 59 9.63 -3.34 -29.36
N ILE A 60 10.96 -3.22 -29.39
CA ILE A 60 11.80 -3.65 -30.51
C ILE A 60 12.24 -5.09 -30.28
N ASN A 61 12.09 -5.96 -31.28
CA ASN A 61 12.19 -7.42 -31.16
C ASN A 61 12.92 -8.04 -32.38
N THR A 62 14.18 -7.66 -32.59
CA THR A 62 15.00 -8.01 -33.77
C THR A 62 15.77 -9.33 -33.59
N ILE A 63 16.45 -9.83 -34.64
CA ILE A 63 17.29 -11.04 -34.51
C ILE A 63 18.32 -10.91 -33.37
N GLU A 64 18.89 -9.71 -33.23
CA GLU A 64 19.92 -9.35 -32.24
C GLU A 64 19.44 -9.43 -30.79
N GLY A 65 18.16 -9.14 -30.51
CA GLY A 65 17.59 -9.23 -29.17
C GLY A 65 16.26 -8.50 -29.01
N ILE A 66 16.04 -7.97 -27.82
CA ILE A 66 14.83 -7.20 -27.45
C ILE A 66 15.25 -5.92 -26.72
N SER A 67 14.64 -4.78 -27.05
CA SER A 67 14.74 -3.52 -26.30
C SER A 67 13.36 -2.87 -26.16
N LEU A 68 13.23 -1.93 -25.23
CA LEU A 68 12.02 -1.15 -25.02
C LEU A 68 12.37 0.33 -24.95
N GLU A 69 11.89 1.09 -25.92
CA GLU A 69 12.08 2.54 -25.98
C GLU A 69 10.81 3.23 -25.46
N LYS A 70 10.97 4.36 -24.77
CA LYS A 70 9.89 5.21 -24.26
C LYS A 70 10.33 6.68 -24.28
N PRO A 71 9.40 7.65 -24.26
CA PRO A 71 9.72 9.06 -24.01
C PRO A 71 10.44 9.24 -22.67
N PHE A 72 11.25 10.28 -22.51
CA PHE A 72 12.05 10.49 -21.29
C PHE A 72 11.15 10.74 -20.06
N ASP A 73 10.13 11.57 -20.25
CA ASP A 73 9.13 12.05 -19.31
C ASP A 73 8.09 11.00 -18.89
N GLU A 74 7.74 10.04 -19.77
CA GLU A 74 6.76 9.00 -19.42
C GLU A 74 7.28 8.02 -18.34
N ASN A 75 6.53 7.86 -17.26
CA ASN A 75 6.91 7.03 -16.12
C ASN A 75 6.24 5.65 -16.14
N PHE A 76 7.03 4.59 -15.87
CA PHE A 76 6.55 3.21 -15.69
C PHE A 76 5.40 3.08 -14.68
N ILE A 77 5.28 4.00 -13.71
CA ILE A 77 4.17 4.03 -12.74
C ILE A 77 2.80 3.98 -13.44
N HIS A 78 2.57 4.76 -14.51
CA HIS A 78 1.26 4.78 -15.19
C HIS A 78 0.91 3.41 -15.80
N LEU A 79 1.90 2.74 -16.40
CA LEU A 79 1.72 1.41 -16.97
C LEU A 79 1.51 0.34 -15.89
N PHE A 80 2.22 0.44 -14.77
CA PHE A 80 2.00 -0.43 -13.61
C PHE A 80 0.58 -0.25 -13.04
N SER A 81 0.14 1.00 -12.85
CA SER A 81 -1.21 1.32 -12.38
C SER A 81 -2.29 0.78 -13.31
N ALA A 82 -2.13 0.90 -14.63
CA ALA A 82 -3.03 0.30 -15.62
C ALA A 82 -3.07 -1.25 -15.53
N PHE A 83 -1.92 -1.91 -15.37
CA PHE A 83 -1.89 -3.38 -15.17
C PHE A 83 -2.53 -3.81 -13.85
N PHE A 84 -2.45 -2.96 -12.82
CA PHE A 84 -2.95 -3.21 -11.47
C PHE A 84 -4.46 -3.00 -11.34
N SER A 85 -5.00 -1.92 -11.91
CA SER A 85 -6.46 -1.65 -11.97
C SER A 85 -7.20 -2.72 -12.78
N GLU A 86 -6.52 -3.36 -13.74
CA GLU A 86 -7.05 -4.51 -14.47
C GLU A 86 -7.11 -5.83 -13.66
N THR A 87 -6.58 -5.89 -12.42
CA THR A 87 -6.56 -7.16 -11.65
C THR A 87 -7.93 -7.54 -11.11
N TYR A 88 -8.18 -8.84 -11.00
CA TYR A 88 -9.44 -9.34 -10.43
C TYR A 88 -9.65 -8.89 -8.99
N LEU A 89 -8.59 -8.88 -8.16
CA LEU A 89 -8.70 -8.39 -6.79
C LEU A 89 -9.02 -6.89 -6.75
N PHE A 90 -8.35 -6.06 -7.56
CA PHE A 90 -8.67 -4.64 -7.64
C PHE A 90 -10.13 -4.43 -8.03
N ARG A 91 -10.59 -5.00 -9.15
CA ARG A 91 -11.94 -4.74 -9.67
C ARG A 91 -13.03 -5.21 -8.69
N LEU A 92 -12.87 -6.38 -8.09
CA LEU A 92 -13.79 -6.86 -7.04
C LEU A 92 -13.80 -5.91 -5.84
N CYS A 93 -12.64 -5.45 -5.37
CA CYS A 93 -12.58 -4.50 -4.26
C CYS A 93 -13.10 -3.10 -4.62
N TYR A 94 -12.95 -2.65 -5.87
CA TYR A 94 -13.54 -1.41 -6.37
C TYR A 94 -15.07 -1.49 -6.34
N ASP A 95 -15.64 -2.58 -6.86
CA ASP A 95 -17.09 -2.78 -6.90
C ASP A 95 -17.71 -2.97 -5.49
N ILE A 96 -17.00 -3.66 -4.58
CA ILE A 96 -17.38 -3.74 -3.15
C ILE A 96 -17.30 -2.36 -2.49
N TYR A 97 -16.20 -1.61 -2.70
CA TYR A 97 -16.04 -0.27 -2.14
C TYR A 97 -17.12 0.68 -2.63
N ASP A 98 -17.56 0.54 -3.88
CA ASP A 98 -18.65 1.33 -4.47
C ASP A 98 -20.07 0.85 -4.07
N GLU A 99 -20.18 -0.09 -3.13
CA GLU A 99 -21.44 -0.62 -2.58
C GLU A 99 -22.31 -1.34 -3.62
N LYS A 100 -21.72 -1.89 -4.70
CA LYS A 100 -22.44 -2.68 -5.70
C LYS A 100 -22.87 -4.02 -5.10
N LYS A 101 -24.16 -4.16 -4.79
CA LYS A 101 -24.76 -5.32 -4.12
C LYS A 101 -24.95 -6.53 -5.05
N LEU A 102 -23.86 -6.95 -5.66
CA LEU A 102 -23.77 -8.08 -6.58
C LEU A 102 -23.53 -9.39 -5.83
N SER A 103 -23.58 -10.49 -6.56
CA SER A 103 -22.91 -11.74 -6.18
C SER A 103 -21.72 -11.97 -7.10
N LEU A 104 -20.74 -12.79 -6.70
CA LEU A 104 -19.61 -13.15 -7.57
C LEU A 104 -20.09 -13.73 -8.92
N ALA A 105 -21.24 -14.42 -8.94
CA ALA A 105 -21.85 -14.95 -10.15
C ALA A 105 -22.36 -13.85 -11.11
N ALA A 106 -22.97 -12.79 -10.59
CA ALA A 106 -23.43 -11.64 -11.38
C ALA A 106 -22.25 -10.77 -11.82
N TRP A 107 -21.30 -10.51 -10.92
CA TRP A 107 -20.04 -9.81 -11.21
C TRP A 107 -19.28 -10.47 -12.38
N CYS A 108 -19.25 -11.80 -12.41
CA CYS A 108 -18.71 -12.59 -13.53
C CYS A 108 -19.40 -12.33 -14.86
N GLN A 109 -20.73 -12.15 -14.87
CA GLN A 109 -21.49 -11.86 -16.10
C GLN A 109 -21.18 -10.44 -16.59
N GLU A 110 -21.19 -9.45 -15.69
CA GLU A 110 -20.87 -8.04 -16.01
C GLU A 110 -19.43 -7.85 -16.51
N ASN A 111 -18.48 -8.62 -15.96
CA ASN A 111 -17.07 -8.58 -16.37
C ASN A 111 -16.73 -9.55 -17.52
N PHE A 112 -17.71 -10.25 -18.11
CA PHE A 112 -17.51 -11.24 -19.18
C PHE A 112 -16.53 -12.39 -18.84
N VAL A 113 -16.45 -12.79 -17.56
CA VAL A 113 -15.55 -13.83 -17.05
C VAL A 113 -16.33 -15.07 -16.60
N SER A 114 -15.98 -16.25 -17.10
CA SER A 114 -16.59 -17.49 -16.63
C SER A 114 -16.27 -17.78 -15.16
N GLN A 115 -17.26 -18.23 -14.38
CA GLN A 115 -17.10 -18.48 -12.94
C GLN A 115 -15.95 -19.48 -12.64
N ALA A 116 -15.78 -20.51 -13.46
CA ALA A 116 -14.65 -21.44 -13.35
C ALA A 116 -13.27 -20.75 -13.51
N THR A 117 -13.20 -19.66 -14.27
CA THR A 117 -11.99 -18.84 -14.39
C THR A 117 -11.77 -17.98 -13.14
N ILE A 118 -12.82 -17.34 -12.61
CA ILE A 118 -12.66 -16.48 -11.43
C ILE A 118 -12.28 -17.30 -10.19
N TYR A 119 -12.94 -18.44 -9.91
CA TYR A 119 -12.59 -19.27 -8.74
C TYR A 119 -11.12 -19.75 -8.78
N ARG A 120 -10.62 -20.10 -9.97
CA ARG A 120 -9.21 -20.47 -10.18
C ARG A 120 -8.26 -19.28 -9.97
N LYS A 121 -8.59 -18.09 -10.47
CA LYS A 121 -7.76 -16.87 -10.30
C LYS A 121 -7.87 -16.30 -8.88
N LEU A 122 -8.95 -16.54 -8.14
CA LEU A 122 -9.15 -16.15 -6.73
C LEU A 122 -8.50 -17.08 -5.71
N THR A 123 -8.12 -18.30 -6.08
CA THR A 123 -7.40 -19.23 -5.19
C THR A 123 -6.15 -18.62 -4.52
N PRO A 124 -5.24 -17.90 -5.23
CA PRO A 124 -4.16 -17.14 -4.57
C PRO A 124 -4.67 -15.93 -3.77
N VAL A 125 -5.70 -15.23 -4.25
CA VAL A 125 -6.29 -14.06 -3.59
C VAL A 125 -6.85 -14.41 -2.21
N HIS A 126 -7.62 -15.49 -2.08
CA HIS A 126 -8.13 -15.98 -0.80
C HIS A 126 -7.01 -16.30 0.21
N ARG A 127 -5.84 -16.76 -0.27
CA ARG A 127 -4.66 -17.00 0.58
C ARG A 127 -4.05 -15.68 1.06
N TYR A 128 -3.94 -14.68 0.19
CA TYR A 128 -3.46 -13.34 0.54
C TYR A 128 -4.41 -12.65 1.54
N LEU A 129 -5.72 -12.62 1.25
CA LEU A 129 -6.73 -12.04 2.14
C LEU A 129 -6.68 -12.71 3.54
N LYS A 130 -6.65 -14.05 3.59
CA LYS A 130 -6.54 -14.79 4.85
C LYS A 130 -5.27 -14.47 5.64
N SER A 131 -4.17 -14.11 4.96
CA SER A 131 -2.91 -13.70 5.63
C SER A 131 -2.97 -12.30 6.26
N ILE A 132 -3.91 -11.45 5.84
CA ILE A 132 -4.22 -10.14 6.45
C ILE A 132 -5.54 -10.15 7.26
N HIS A 133 -6.02 -11.34 7.63
CA HIS A 133 -7.25 -11.57 8.39
C HIS A 133 -8.54 -11.06 7.72
N LEU A 134 -8.57 -11.05 6.39
CA LEU A 134 -9.76 -10.79 5.57
C LEU A 134 -10.24 -12.07 4.87
N GLN A 135 -11.52 -12.07 4.48
CA GLN A 135 -12.14 -13.09 3.63
C GLN A 135 -13.01 -12.39 2.58
N LEU A 136 -13.16 -13.01 1.40
CA LEU A 136 -14.08 -12.55 0.37
C LEU A 136 -15.36 -13.38 0.45
N GLU A 137 -16.48 -12.75 0.79
CA GLU A 137 -17.80 -13.37 0.66
C GLU A 137 -18.31 -13.22 -0.78
N ASN A 138 -19.13 -14.16 -1.24
CA ASN A 138 -19.57 -14.28 -2.62
C ASN A 138 -21.05 -13.93 -2.81
N LYS A 139 -21.85 -13.92 -1.74
CA LYS A 139 -23.29 -13.64 -1.72
C LYS A 139 -23.73 -12.95 -0.40
N PRO A 140 -23.81 -11.61 -0.34
CA PRO A 140 -23.35 -10.64 -1.34
C PRO A 140 -21.83 -10.70 -1.53
N LEU A 141 -21.34 -10.10 -2.61
CA LEU A 141 -19.92 -9.86 -2.79
C LEU A 141 -19.47 -8.78 -1.77
N ASP A 142 -18.65 -9.16 -0.79
CA ASP A 142 -18.19 -8.26 0.30
C ASP A 142 -16.88 -8.74 0.94
N LEU A 143 -16.20 -7.88 1.70
CA LEU A 143 -15.00 -8.20 2.48
C LEU A 143 -15.33 -8.39 3.97
N ILE A 144 -15.15 -9.61 4.47
CA ILE A 144 -15.38 -9.95 5.87
C ILE A 144 -14.07 -9.90 6.66
N GLY A 145 -14.01 -9.07 7.70
CA GLY A 145 -12.85 -8.94 8.58
C GLY A 145 -12.92 -7.69 9.46
N LYS A 146 -11.79 -7.25 10.03
CA LYS A 146 -11.72 -5.98 10.76
C LYS A 146 -11.69 -4.82 9.79
N GLU A 147 -12.55 -3.81 9.97
CA GLU A 147 -12.63 -2.62 9.10
C GLU A 147 -11.29 -1.89 8.93
N SER A 148 -10.39 -1.93 9.92
CA SER A 148 -9.03 -1.39 9.79
C SER A 148 -8.18 -2.12 8.74
N GLN A 149 -8.33 -3.44 8.61
CA GLN A 149 -7.68 -4.24 7.57
C GLN A 149 -8.38 -4.08 6.21
N ILE A 150 -9.70 -3.92 6.20
CA ILE A 150 -10.48 -3.62 4.97
C ILE A 150 -10.02 -2.27 4.38
N ARG A 151 -9.91 -1.23 5.21
CA ARG A 151 -9.37 0.08 4.79
C ARG A 151 -7.92 0.00 4.34
N PHE A 152 -7.08 -0.78 5.05
CA PHE A 152 -5.70 -1.00 4.62
C PHE A 152 -5.63 -1.67 3.24
N LEU A 153 -6.46 -2.69 2.97
CA LEU A 153 -6.54 -3.32 1.66
C LEU A 153 -7.02 -2.35 0.57
N PHE A 154 -8.11 -1.61 0.80
CA PHE A 154 -8.57 -0.61 -0.17
C PHE A 154 -7.51 0.47 -0.43
N TYR A 155 -6.80 0.93 0.61
CA TYR A 155 -5.71 1.90 0.47
C TYR A 155 -4.55 1.32 -0.36
N ASP A 156 -4.08 0.10 -0.02
CA ASP A 156 -2.99 -0.58 -0.73
C ASP A 156 -3.35 -0.82 -2.21
N LEU A 157 -4.59 -1.22 -2.50
CA LEU A 157 -5.05 -1.42 -3.87
C LEU A 157 -5.19 -0.10 -4.64
N PHE A 158 -5.86 0.90 -4.08
CA PHE A 158 -6.18 2.14 -4.79
C PHE A 158 -4.94 3.04 -4.98
N PHE A 159 -4.01 3.08 -4.02
CA PHE A 159 -2.77 3.84 -4.12
C PHE A 159 -1.76 3.23 -5.12
N ASN A 160 -1.93 1.95 -5.50
CA ASN A 160 -1.17 1.33 -6.59
C ASN A 160 -1.86 1.48 -7.96
N ALA A 161 -3.20 1.48 -7.97
CA ALA A 161 -4.01 1.55 -9.19
C ALA A 161 -4.20 2.95 -9.78
N TYR A 162 -4.07 4.01 -8.97
CA TYR A 162 -4.31 5.38 -9.37
C TYR A 162 -3.07 6.26 -9.17
N PRO A 163 -2.68 7.06 -10.17
CA PRO A 163 -1.76 8.16 -9.98
C PRO A 163 -2.23 9.09 -8.86
N ALA A 164 -1.27 9.82 -8.27
CA ALA A 164 -1.40 10.57 -7.03
C ALA A 164 -2.50 11.66 -7.00
N HIS A 165 -3.13 11.96 -8.13
CA HIS A 165 -4.17 12.99 -8.29
C HIS A 165 -5.57 12.42 -8.55
N ASP A 166 -5.70 11.15 -8.93
CA ASP A 166 -6.96 10.51 -9.35
C ASP A 166 -7.69 9.81 -8.19
N ILE A 167 -7.49 10.29 -6.95
CA ILE A 167 -7.84 9.53 -5.74
C ILE A 167 -9.33 9.73 -5.37
N PHE A 168 -10.02 8.61 -5.12
CA PHE A 168 -11.47 8.51 -5.04
C PHE A 168 -12.08 9.08 -3.75
N PHE A 169 -12.30 10.40 -3.75
CA PHE A 169 -12.97 11.12 -2.68
C PHE A 169 -14.46 11.35 -2.98
N ILE A 170 -15.30 10.38 -2.63
CA ILE A 170 -16.75 10.46 -2.82
C ILE A 170 -17.32 11.53 -1.87
N ASP A 171 -17.80 12.61 -2.47
CA ASP A 171 -18.40 13.80 -1.84
C ASP A 171 -17.49 14.58 -0.86
N ILE A 172 -16.17 14.48 -1.01
CA ILE A 172 -15.20 15.21 -0.17
C ILE A 172 -14.17 15.88 -1.08
N THR A 173 -14.02 17.20 -0.98
CA THR A 173 -13.08 17.94 -1.84
C THR A 173 -11.66 17.95 -1.25
N TRP A 174 -10.64 18.05 -2.12
CA TRP A 174 -9.23 18.08 -1.71
C TRP A 174 -8.95 19.19 -0.70
N GLU A 175 -9.55 20.37 -0.87
CA GLU A 175 -9.31 21.54 -0.01
C GLU A 175 -9.85 21.35 1.41
N ILE A 176 -10.81 20.45 1.63
CA ILE A 176 -11.27 20.09 2.98
C ILE A 176 -10.22 19.21 3.66
N ILE A 177 -9.68 18.23 2.93
CA ILE A 177 -8.69 17.27 3.44
C ILE A 177 -7.34 17.96 3.67
N ASP A 178 -6.87 18.77 2.71
CA ASP A 178 -5.59 19.47 2.81
C ASP A 178 -5.59 20.49 3.95
N ARG A 179 -6.63 21.30 4.10
CA ARG A 179 -6.77 22.20 5.27
C ARG A 179 -6.81 21.43 6.60
N PHE A 180 -7.38 20.23 6.65
CA PHE A 180 -7.34 19.40 7.85
C PHE A 180 -5.91 18.91 8.14
N ILE A 181 -5.18 18.44 7.12
CA ILE A 181 -3.77 18.04 7.23
C ILE A 181 -2.89 19.22 7.67
N GLU A 182 -3.06 20.41 7.11
CA GLU A 182 -2.30 21.61 7.49
C GLU A 182 -2.59 22.07 8.92
N ASN A 183 -3.82 21.90 9.41
CA ASN A 183 -4.14 22.17 10.81
C ASN A 183 -3.52 21.13 11.77
N ILE A 184 -3.39 19.87 11.35
CA ILE A 184 -2.63 18.85 12.09
C ILE A 184 -1.14 19.20 12.09
N MET A 185 -0.56 19.45 10.92
CA MET A 185 0.85 19.86 10.76
C MET A 185 1.19 21.05 11.67
N ARG A 186 0.38 22.10 11.63
CA ARG A 186 0.58 23.32 12.44
C ARG A 186 0.39 23.11 13.94
N LYS A 187 -0.54 22.25 14.37
CA LYS A 187 -0.76 22.00 15.81
C LYS A 187 0.27 21.04 16.42
N LEU A 188 0.89 20.17 15.62
CA LEU A 188 1.89 19.21 16.06
C LEU A 188 3.34 19.61 15.72
N ASP A 189 3.55 20.77 15.12
CA ASP A 189 4.84 21.25 14.57
C ASP A 189 5.51 20.22 13.63
N LEU A 190 4.72 19.67 12.70
CA LEU A 190 5.15 18.65 11.74
C LEU A 190 5.23 19.20 10.32
N TYR A 191 6.30 18.82 9.61
CA TYR A 191 6.41 18.98 8.17
C TYR A 191 6.12 17.67 7.43
N PHE A 192 5.23 17.71 6.43
CA PHE A 192 4.99 16.64 5.48
C PHE A 192 5.44 17.08 4.09
N SER A 193 6.14 16.20 3.37
CA SER A 193 6.43 16.40 1.94
C SER A 193 5.14 16.33 1.11
N PRO A 194 5.11 16.83 -0.14
CA PRO A 194 3.94 16.72 -1.01
C PRO A 194 3.43 15.28 -1.19
N ALA A 195 4.34 14.32 -1.37
CA ALA A 195 4.00 12.89 -1.45
C ALA A 195 3.37 12.37 -0.15
N ALA A 196 3.87 12.79 1.01
CA ALA A 196 3.27 12.44 2.30
C ALA A 196 1.88 13.09 2.47
N LYS A 197 1.70 14.38 2.14
CA LYS A 197 0.38 15.04 2.12
C LYS A 197 -0.64 14.22 1.34
N ILE A 198 -0.29 13.73 0.15
CA ILE A 198 -1.18 12.92 -0.70
C ILE A 198 -1.49 11.55 -0.06
N GLN A 199 -0.50 10.85 0.50
CA GLN A 199 -0.71 9.59 1.22
C GLN A 199 -1.67 9.76 2.42
N TYR A 200 -1.46 10.80 3.23
CA TYR A 200 -2.38 11.14 4.32
C TYR A 200 -3.77 11.47 3.80
N ALA A 201 -3.89 12.26 2.72
CA ALA A 201 -5.17 12.65 2.14
C ALA A 201 -5.97 11.44 1.63
N ALA A 202 -5.30 10.53 0.91
CA ALA A 202 -5.86 9.28 0.42
C ALA A 202 -6.43 8.43 1.56
N TRP A 203 -5.67 8.21 2.63
CA TRP A 203 -6.12 7.45 3.80
C TRP A 203 -7.31 8.11 4.52
N ILE A 204 -7.27 9.44 4.67
CA ILE A 204 -8.32 10.22 5.32
C ILE A 204 -9.61 10.13 4.51
N GLY A 205 -9.59 10.45 3.21
CA GLY A 205 -10.79 10.45 2.37
C GLY A 205 -11.43 9.06 2.23
N LEU A 206 -10.62 8.00 2.10
CA LEU A 206 -11.08 6.62 2.11
C LEU A 206 -11.73 6.24 3.45
N SER A 207 -11.08 6.57 4.57
CA SER A 207 -11.63 6.33 5.91
C SER A 207 -12.95 7.07 6.14
N LEU A 208 -13.06 8.30 5.65
CA LEU A 208 -14.29 9.10 5.73
C LEU A 208 -15.42 8.55 4.86
N THR A 209 -15.11 8.09 3.64
CA THR A 209 -16.07 7.44 2.74
C THR A 209 -16.62 6.16 3.37
N ARG A 210 -15.78 5.33 4.00
CA ARG A 210 -16.22 4.14 4.74
C ARG A 210 -17.06 4.47 5.97
N ILE A 211 -16.70 5.49 6.76
CA ILE A 211 -17.53 5.96 7.89
C ILE A 211 -18.90 6.44 7.39
N LYS A 212 -18.94 7.22 6.30
CA LYS A 212 -20.18 7.72 5.67
C LYS A 212 -21.08 6.57 5.19
N ARG A 213 -20.50 5.52 4.60
CA ARG A 213 -21.21 4.31 4.14
C ARG A 213 -21.65 3.38 5.28
N GLY A 214 -21.36 3.71 6.54
CA GLY A 214 -21.84 2.96 7.71
C GLY A 214 -20.82 1.97 8.31
N TYR A 215 -19.56 2.02 7.89
CA TYR A 215 -18.48 1.13 8.31
C TYR A 215 -17.44 1.86 9.19
N PRO A 216 -17.74 2.19 10.47
CA PRO A 216 -16.75 2.68 11.41
C PRO A 216 -15.81 1.55 11.89
N ILE A 217 -14.59 1.90 12.30
CA ILE A 217 -13.73 0.97 13.06
C ILE A 217 -14.29 0.85 14.48
N ASP A 218 -14.48 -0.37 14.98
CA ASP A 218 -14.92 -0.59 16.35
C ASP A 218 -13.79 -0.27 17.34
N ILE A 219 -13.94 0.84 18.06
CA ILE A 219 -12.95 1.36 19.01
C ILE A 219 -12.76 0.40 20.21
N ARG A 220 -13.76 -0.44 20.52
CA ARG A 220 -13.67 -1.44 21.61
C ARG A 220 -12.64 -2.53 21.32
N ASP A 221 -12.35 -2.74 20.04
CA ASP A 221 -11.43 -3.76 19.54
C ASP A 221 -10.01 -3.18 19.29
N THR A 222 -9.87 -1.85 19.33
CA THR A 222 -8.57 -1.17 19.33
C THR A 222 -8.04 -0.96 20.75
N ARG A 223 -6.94 -1.64 21.09
CA ARG A 223 -6.15 -1.30 22.29
C ARG A 223 -5.39 0.00 22.05
N THR A 224 -5.99 1.14 22.37
CA THR A 224 -5.27 2.41 22.46
C THR A 224 -4.11 2.27 23.44
N THR A 225 -2.90 2.56 22.98
CA THR A 225 -1.71 2.50 23.83
C THR A 225 -1.75 3.65 24.85
N LYS A 226 -1.15 3.46 26.03
CA LYS A 226 -1.00 4.57 26.99
C LYS A 226 -0.29 5.77 26.35
N THR A 227 0.69 5.50 25.48
CA THR A 227 1.37 6.50 24.65
C THR A 227 0.41 7.33 23.81
N TRP A 228 -0.61 6.72 23.19
CA TRP A 228 -1.60 7.43 22.37
C TRP A 228 -2.51 8.32 23.22
N LEU A 229 -2.96 7.84 24.39
CA LEU A 229 -3.79 8.62 25.31
C LEU A 229 -3.03 9.87 25.78
N ILE A 230 -1.80 9.69 26.27
CA ILE A 230 -0.90 10.78 26.70
C ILE A 230 -0.62 11.74 25.54
N PHE A 231 -0.40 11.24 24.32
CA PHE A 231 -0.18 12.08 23.14
C PHE A 231 -1.42 12.92 22.80
N ASN A 232 -2.63 12.35 22.85
CA ASN A 232 -3.86 13.08 22.56
C ASN A 232 -4.23 14.09 23.67
N GLU A 233 -3.94 13.78 24.93
CA GLU A 233 -4.09 14.70 26.07
C GLU A 233 -3.11 15.89 25.94
N ASN A 234 -1.84 15.63 25.65
CA ASN A 234 -0.81 16.68 25.52
C ASN A 234 -1.00 17.61 24.31
N ASN A 235 -1.63 17.12 23.23
CA ASN A 235 -1.75 17.87 21.96
C ASN A 235 -3.17 18.38 21.65
N ASP A 236 -4.19 18.00 22.44
CA ASP A 236 -5.59 18.41 22.27
C ASP A 236 -6.05 18.37 20.79
N LEU A 237 -6.12 17.19 20.17
CA LEU A 237 -6.47 17.11 18.74
C LEU A 237 -7.97 17.33 18.46
N ALA A 238 -8.79 17.45 19.51
CA ALA A 238 -10.23 17.58 19.43
C ALA A 238 -10.76 18.80 18.64
N PRO A 239 -10.17 20.01 18.69
CA PRO A 239 -10.61 21.15 17.86
C PRO A 239 -10.35 20.92 16.37
N VAL A 240 -9.22 20.31 16.01
CA VAL A 240 -8.88 20.01 14.62
C VAL A 240 -9.84 18.96 14.04
N SER A 241 -10.17 17.93 14.84
CA SER A 241 -11.23 16.98 14.50
C SER A 241 -12.62 17.64 14.41
N LYS A 242 -12.94 18.61 15.27
CA LYS A 242 -14.20 19.37 15.20
C LYS A 242 -14.30 20.19 13.91
N THR A 243 -13.21 20.78 13.40
CA THR A 243 -13.23 21.53 12.13
C THR A 243 -13.69 20.66 10.96
N LEU A 244 -13.05 19.49 10.77
CA LEU A 244 -13.45 18.53 9.73
C LEU A 244 -14.86 17.98 9.97
N ALA A 245 -15.28 17.81 11.23
CA ALA A 245 -16.65 17.43 11.57
C ALA A 245 -17.70 18.51 11.24
N MET A 246 -17.39 19.79 11.44
CA MET A 246 -18.30 20.91 11.14
C MET A 246 -18.43 21.16 9.64
N SER A 247 -17.39 20.87 8.85
CA SER A 247 -17.47 20.85 7.38
C SER A 247 -18.33 19.69 6.83
N TYR A 248 -18.60 18.65 7.63
CA TYR A 248 -19.31 17.44 7.21
C TYR A 248 -20.42 17.07 8.23
N LYS A 249 -21.25 18.08 8.55
CA LYS A 249 -22.20 18.18 9.68
C LYS A 249 -23.16 16.99 9.93
N SER A 250 -23.33 16.07 8.98
CA SER A 250 -24.29 14.96 9.05
C SER A 250 -23.69 13.60 9.45
N ILE A 251 -22.36 13.43 9.44
CA ILE A 251 -21.73 12.09 9.34
C ILE A 251 -20.96 11.63 10.59
N PHE A 252 -20.81 12.49 11.61
CA PHE A 252 -19.95 12.19 12.75
C PHE A 252 -20.65 12.14 14.12
N PRO A 253 -20.82 10.93 14.69
CA PRO A 253 -20.74 10.75 16.14
C PRO A 253 -19.39 11.30 16.64
N LYS A 254 -19.36 11.88 17.86
CA LYS A 254 -18.23 12.63 18.43
C LYS A 254 -16.92 11.84 18.68
N GLN A 255 -16.79 10.63 18.14
CA GLN A 255 -15.75 9.65 18.44
C GLN A 255 -14.99 9.14 17.20
N ASN A 256 -15.51 9.32 15.98
CA ASN A 256 -15.04 8.52 14.82
C ASN A 256 -13.80 9.10 14.08
N LEU A 257 -13.54 10.41 14.13
CA LEU A 257 -12.44 11.03 13.36
C LEU A 257 -11.04 10.56 13.76
N PHE A 258 -10.85 10.13 15.01
CA PHE A 258 -9.56 9.62 15.48
C PHE A 258 -9.12 8.35 14.73
N SER A 259 -10.08 7.61 14.14
CA SER A 259 -9.82 6.43 13.29
C SER A 259 -9.31 6.78 11.88
N CYS A 260 -9.41 8.04 11.46
CA CYS A 260 -8.94 8.51 10.14
C CYS A 260 -7.48 8.95 10.12
N CYS A 261 -6.78 8.96 11.27
CA CYS A 261 -5.39 9.38 11.35
C CYS A 261 -4.45 8.15 11.28
N PRO A 262 -3.57 8.04 10.25
CA PRO A 262 -2.64 6.91 10.13
C PRO A 262 -1.75 6.70 11.36
N VAL A 263 -1.32 7.79 12.02
CA VAL A 263 -0.49 7.74 13.23
C VAL A 263 -1.15 6.93 14.36
N CYS A 264 -2.48 6.87 14.40
CA CYS A 264 -3.25 6.08 15.36
C CYS A 264 -3.37 4.60 14.96
N SER A 265 -3.27 4.29 13.65
CA SER A 265 -3.52 2.96 13.07
C SER A 265 -2.25 2.15 12.82
N PHE A 266 -1.10 2.81 12.62
CA PHE A 266 0.18 2.17 12.26
C PHE A 266 1.08 1.84 13.46
N VAL A 267 0.64 2.04 14.71
CA VAL A 267 1.39 1.56 15.88
C VAL A 267 1.31 0.03 15.94
N PRO A 268 2.42 -0.72 15.82
CA PRO A 268 2.37 -2.17 15.90
C PRO A 268 1.90 -2.61 17.29
N SER A 269 1.06 -3.64 17.36
CA SER A 269 0.76 -4.29 18.64
C SER A 269 2.07 -4.75 19.28
N PRO A 270 2.37 -4.39 20.54
CA PRO A 270 3.62 -4.80 21.16
C PRO A 270 3.69 -6.32 21.24
N ILE A 271 4.71 -6.89 20.60
CA ILE A 271 5.01 -8.32 20.67
C ILE A 271 5.15 -8.69 22.16
N PRO A 272 4.44 -9.71 22.68
CA PRO A 272 4.52 -10.07 24.08
C PRO A 272 5.92 -10.60 24.42
N GLN A 273 6.77 -9.72 24.93
CA GLN A 273 8.09 -10.08 25.42
C GLN A 273 7.92 -11.04 26.59
N LYS A 274 8.49 -12.25 26.48
CA LYS A 274 8.65 -13.15 27.62
C LYS A 274 9.55 -12.45 28.65
N HIS A 275 9.02 -12.16 29.84
CA HIS A 275 9.84 -11.63 30.93
C HIS A 275 10.98 -12.61 31.25
N PRO A 276 12.25 -12.15 31.30
CA PRO A 276 13.35 -12.95 31.82
C PRO A 276 13.12 -13.36 33.27
N ASN A 277 13.61 -14.53 33.66
CA ASN A 277 13.39 -15.06 35.00
C ASN A 277 14.25 -14.31 36.04
N LYS A 278 13.74 -14.13 37.26
CA LYS A 278 14.25 -13.14 38.25
C LYS A 278 15.60 -13.45 38.91
N ASN A 279 16.34 -14.47 38.45
CA ASN A 279 17.43 -15.10 39.22
C ASN A 279 18.86 -14.76 38.78
N GLU A 280 19.10 -14.06 37.66
CA GLU A 280 20.45 -13.86 37.10
C GLU A 280 21.18 -12.58 37.57
N LEU A 281 20.57 -11.78 38.47
CA LEU A 281 21.16 -10.51 38.98
C LEU A 281 21.95 -10.69 40.30
N LYS A 282 22.99 -11.56 40.30
CA LYS A 282 23.90 -11.75 41.46
C LYS A 282 25.40 -11.87 41.15
N SER A 283 25.88 -11.17 40.12
CA SER A 283 27.28 -10.70 39.96
C SER A 283 27.25 -9.42 39.10
N VAL A 284 28.13 -8.43 39.18
CA VAL A 284 29.53 -8.31 39.65
C VAL A 284 29.70 -7.12 40.65
N LYS A 285 30.89 -6.94 41.25
CA LYS A 285 31.21 -5.96 42.33
C LYS A 285 31.42 -4.50 41.84
N LYS A 286 31.41 -3.55 42.79
CA LYS A 286 31.64 -2.10 42.64
C LYS A 286 33.14 -1.71 42.63
N GLN A 287 33.48 -0.60 41.94
CA GLN A 287 34.37 0.54 42.32
C GLN A 287 35.15 1.09 41.09
N PRO A 288 35.61 2.36 41.10
CA PRO A 288 34.98 3.59 41.61
C PRO A 288 34.94 4.72 40.53
N LEU A 289 34.49 5.94 40.89
CA LEU A 289 34.47 7.11 40.00
C LEU A 289 35.84 7.84 39.93
N SER A 290 36.15 8.40 38.76
CA SER A 290 37.00 9.60 38.59
C SER A 290 36.28 10.62 37.68
N ARG A 291 36.65 11.90 37.75
CA ARG A 291 36.01 13.01 37.00
C ARG A 291 36.90 13.51 35.88
N SER A 292 36.34 13.73 34.69
CA SER A 292 36.77 14.76 33.74
C SER A 292 35.70 15.03 32.68
N ASP A 293 35.23 16.28 32.69
CA ASP A 293 34.89 17.12 31.54
C ASP A 293 33.76 16.76 30.54
N SER A 294 33.18 17.87 30.06
CA SER A 294 31.98 18.06 29.28
C SER A 294 32.00 17.46 27.87
N SER A 295 30.99 16.63 27.60
CA SER A 295 30.20 16.61 26.35
C SER A 295 30.93 16.76 25.00
N THR A 296 31.30 15.64 24.39
CA THR A 296 31.38 15.53 22.91
C THR A 296 31.14 14.09 22.46
N LEU A 297 30.78 13.92 21.17
CA LEU A 297 30.50 12.64 20.48
C LEU A 297 29.19 11.93 20.92
N PHE A 298 28.48 11.19 20.06
CA PHE A 298 28.85 10.73 18.72
C PHE A 298 28.02 11.32 17.57
N SER A 299 28.72 11.68 16.50
CA SER A 299 28.19 11.82 15.15
C SER A 299 28.86 10.80 14.23
N MET A 300 28.15 10.31 13.21
CA MET A 300 28.69 9.50 12.09
C MET A 300 29.23 8.08 12.50
N PRO A 301 29.52 7.13 11.57
CA PRO A 301 29.92 7.31 10.15
C PRO A 301 29.17 6.45 9.09
N TYR A 302 29.70 6.50 7.86
CA TYR A 302 29.08 6.04 6.62
C TYR A 302 30.05 5.10 5.86
N GLN A 303 29.60 3.88 5.49
CA GLN A 303 30.33 2.88 4.67
C GLN A 303 31.60 2.27 5.34
N LYS A 304 32.22 1.13 4.95
CA LYS A 304 32.16 0.12 3.83
C LYS A 304 32.86 -1.18 4.38
N LYS A 305 33.01 -2.38 3.77
CA LYS A 305 32.70 -3.03 2.46
C LYS A 305 32.88 -4.57 2.60
N SER A 306 31.86 -5.43 2.47
CA SER A 306 32.09 -6.87 2.18
C SER A 306 30.90 -7.60 1.50
N VAL A 307 31.26 -8.70 0.82
CA VAL A 307 30.55 -9.50 -0.20
C VAL A 307 29.19 -10.08 0.22
N GLY A 308 28.19 -10.03 -0.68
CA GLY A 308 26.92 -10.76 -0.57
C GLY A 308 25.84 -10.20 -1.50
N MET A 309 25.05 -11.07 -2.17
CA MET A 309 24.05 -10.69 -3.19
C MET A 309 23.07 -9.60 -2.68
N LYS A 310 22.96 -8.48 -3.41
CA LYS A 310 21.90 -7.49 -3.19
C LYS A 310 20.58 -7.99 -3.80
N PRO A 311 19.45 -8.00 -3.07
CA PRO A 311 18.13 -8.04 -3.70
C PRO A 311 17.82 -6.69 -4.35
N ILE A 312 17.19 -6.70 -5.53
CA ILE A 312 16.76 -5.48 -6.21
C ILE A 312 15.43 -5.02 -5.62
N TYR A 313 15.52 -4.25 -4.52
CA TYR A 313 14.48 -3.32 -4.11
C TYR A 313 14.97 -1.91 -4.39
N LEU A 314 14.50 -1.32 -5.49
CA LEU A 314 14.50 0.14 -5.65
C LEU A 314 13.24 0.69 -4.99
N SER A 315 13.40 1.81 -4.30
CA SER A 315 12.32 2.54 -3.64
C SER A 315 11.38 3.21 -4.65
N VAL A 316 10.18 3.54 -4.15
CA VAL A 316 9.27 4.53 -4.75
C VAL A 316 9.99 5.88 -4.88
#